data_AF-A0AAW6PDD0-F1
#
_entry.id   AF-A0AAW6PDD0-F1
#
_cell.length_a   1.000
_cell.length_b   1.000
_cell.length_c   1.000
_cell.angle_alpha   90.00
_cell.angle_beta   90.00
_cell.angle_gamma   90.00
#
_symmetry.space_group_name_H-M   'P 1'
#
loop_
_entity.id
_entity.type
_entity.pdbx_description
1 polymer ?
#
loop_
_entity_poly.entity_id
_entity_poly.type
_entity_poly.pdbx_seq_one_letter_code
_entity_poly.pdbx_strand_id
1 'polypeptide(L)'
;MYEWKRLSDFDDLIARGVVIRSPSGGLYEEYVDIIVFDPLDRNRGMGGLIVSGQKAGMYLAIFPVESTEGRCLKKRWVIENWQRWFFPGVDVGDVYCARFPAPASLPKS
;
A
#
# COMPACT_ATOMS: atom_id res chain seq x y z
N MET A 1 -4.98 -6.61 -17.03
CA MET A 1 -5.58 -7.27 -15.85
C MET A 1 -4.59 -7.11 -14.70
N TYR A 2 -5.04 -6.78 -13.49
CA TYR A 2 -4.14 -6.66 -12.34
C TYR A 2 -3.59 -8.03 -11.97
N GLU A 3 -2.27 -8.16 -11.88
CA GLU A 3 -1.65 -9.36 -11.32
C GLU A 3 -1.49 -9.13 -9.82
N TRP A 4 -2.46 -9.62 -9.05
CA TRP A 4 -2.42 -9.60 -7.59
C TRP A 4 -1.50 -10.72 -7.09
N LYS A 5 -0.57 -10.38 -6.22
CA LYS A 5 0.29 -11.33 -5.50
C LYS A 5 0.12 -11.12 -4.00
N ARG A 6 0.32 -12.17 -3.21
CA ARG A 6 0.45 -11.99 -1.76
C ARG A 6 1.64 -11.08 -1.47
N LEU A 7 1.56 -10.29 -0.40
CA LEU A 7 2.65 -9.41 0.01
C LEU A 7 3.95 -10.19 0.19
N SER A 8 3.90 -11.43 0.72
CA SER A 8 5.06 -12.32 0.88
C SER A 8 5.78 -12.63 -0.43
N ASP A 9 5.02 -12.75 -1.52
CA ASP A 9 5.47 -13.21 -2.84
C ASP A 9 5.75 -12.02 -3.78
N PHE A 10 5.62 -10.79 -3.28
CA PHE A 10 5.88 -9.57 -4.03
C PHE A 10 7.36 -9.19 -4.00
N ASP A 11 7.75 -8.24 -4.85
CA ASP A 11 9.12 -7.72 -4.93
C ASP A 11 9.56 -7.12 -3.57
N ASP A 12 10.86 -7.21 -3.27
CA ASP A 12 11.41 -6.71 -1.99
C ASP A 12 11.25 -5.19 -1.82
N LEU A 13 11.17 -4.45 -2.93
CA LEU A 13 10.97 -3.01 -2.97
C LEU A 13 9.63 -2.67 -3.62
N ILE A 14 8.76 -2.06 -2.83
CA ILE A 14 7.42 -1.64 -3.21
C ILE A 14 7.48 -0.17 -3.65
N ALA A 15 7.46 0.06 -4.96
CA ALA A 15 7.52 1.39 -5.54
C ALA A 15 6.21 2.19 -5.37
N ARG A 16 6.28 3.52 -5.55
CA ARG A 16 5.08 4.35 -5.70
C ARG A 16 4.17 3.83 -6.81
N GLY A 17 2.86 3.95 -6.63
CA GLY A 17 1.85 3.46 -7.56
C GLY A 17 1.48 1.98 -7.40
N VAL A 18 2.21 1.21 -6.58
CA VAL A 18 1.74 -0.11 -6.16
C VAL A 18 0.56 0.07 -5.21
N VAL A 19 -0.47 -0.74 -5.41
CA VAL A 19 -1.63 -0.80 -4.51
C VAL A 19 -1.53 -2.04 -3.63
N ILE A 20 -1.75 -1.82 -2.34
CA ILE A 20 -1.83 -2.83 -1.29
C ILE A 20 -3.31 -3.00 -0.95
N ARG A 21 -3.84 -4.21 -1.10
CA ARG A 21 -5.19 -4.59 -0.68
C ARG A 21 -5.11 -5.39 0.61
N SER A 22 -5.95 -5.02 1.58
CA SER A 22 -5.97 -5.68 2.88
C SER A 22 -7.38 -5.71 3.47
N PRO A 23 -7.71 -6.72 4.30
CA PRO A 23 -8.74 -6.56 5.31
C PRO A 23 -8.47 -5.33 6.20
N SER A 24 -9.51 -4.69 6.72
CA SER A 24 -9.35 -3.50 7.58
C SER A 24 -9.32 -3.78 9.08
N GLY A 25 -9.57 -5.03 9.51
CA GLY A 25 -9.74 -5.37 10.92
C GLY A 25 -10.95 -4.68 11.57
N GLY A 26 -11.95 -4.26 10.77
CA GLY A 26 -13.15 -3.56 11.26
C GLY A 26 -12.98 -2.06 11.46
N LEU A 27 -11.83 -1.48 11.10
CA LEU A 27 -11.61 -0.03 11.15
C LEU A 27 -12.25 0.72 9.97
N TYR A 28 -12.47 0.01 8.86
CA TYR A 28 -13.01 0.52 7.61
C TYR A 28 -14.02 -0.49 7.03
N GLU A 29 -14.27 -0.42 5.73
CA GLU A 29 -14.93 -1.49 4.98
C GLU A 29 -14.15 -2.81 5.10
N GLU A 30 -14.80 -3.94 4.76
CA GLU A 30 -14.20 -5.28 4.87
C GLU A 30 -12.81 -5.34 4.24
N TYR A 31 -12.64 -4.73 3.06
CA TYR A 31 -11.36 -4.58 2.37
C TYR A 31 -11.09 -3.13 1.99
N VAL A 32 -9.81 -2.76 1.99
CA VAL A 32 -9.33 -1.43 1.61
C VAL A 32 -8.12 -1.53 0.70
N ASP A 33 -8.08 -0.64 -0.30
CA ASP A 33 -6.95 -0.43 -1.19
C ASP A 33 -6.17 0.82 -0.76
N ILE A 34 -4.85 0.65 -0.62
CA ILE A 34 -3.90 1.69 -0.26
C ILE A 34 -2.88 1.80 -1.39
N ILE A 35 -2.73 2.98 -1.99
CA ILE A 35 -1.66 3.23 -2.95
C ILE A 35 -0.41 3.75 -2.22
N VAL A 36 0.74 3.16 -2.53
CA VAL A 36 2.04 3.68 -2.07
C VAL A 36 2.34 4.96 -2.85
N PHE A 37 2.68 6.04 -2.16
CA PHE A 37 3.03 7.32 -2.78
C PHE A 37 4.35 7.86 -2.22
N ASP A 38 4.99 8.74 -2.99
CA ASP A 38 6.18 9.49 -2.57
C ASP A 38 5.73 10.86 -2.03
N PRO A 39 5.96 11.18 -0.76
CA PRO A 39 5.63 12.50 -0.21
C PRO A 39 6.50 13.64 -0.76
N LEU A 40 7.56 13.32 -1.53
CA LEU A 40 8.56 14.26 -2.04
C LEU A 40 9.33 15.03 -0.96
N ASP A 41 9.23 14.59 0.30
CA ASP A 41 10.04 15.03 1.41
C ASP A 41 11.29 14.14 1.51
N ARG A 42 12.48 14.73 1.67
CA ARG A 42 13.75 13.99 1.78
C ARG A 42 14.00 13.44 3.18
N ASN A 43 13.28 13.93 4.18
CA ASN A 43 13.41 13.54 5.58
C ASN A 43 12.35 12.53 6.01
N ARG A 44 11.55 12.02 5.08
CA ARG A 44 10.47 11.06 5.32
C ARG A 44 10.58 9.87 4.38
N GLY A 45 9.99 8.75 4.80
CA GLY A 45 9.84 7.57 3.95
C GLY A 45 8.74 7.74 2.91
N MET A 46 8.29 6.61 2.35
CA MET A 46 7.10 6.55 1.50
C MET A 46 5.84 6.72 2.34
N GLY A 47 4.70 6.98 1.72
CA GLY A 47 3.41 6.98 2.41
C GLY A 47 2.41 6.02 1.79
N GLY A 48 1.35 5.73 2.56
CA GLY A 48 0.15 5.05 2.08
C GLY A 48 -1.01 6.04 1.99
N LEU A 49 -1.71 6.07 0.85
CA LEU A 49 -2.93 6.83 0.64
C LEU A 49 -4.08 5.86 0.39
N ILE A 50 -5.19 6.00 1.11
CA ILE A 50 -6.38 5.18 0.91
C ILE A 50 -7.04 5.61 -0.40
N VAL A 51 -7.35 4.65 -1.29
CA VAL A 51 -7.91 4.93 -2.63
C VAL A 51 -9.27 4.29 -2.87
N SER A 52 -9.81 3.54 -1.92
CA SER A 52 -11.12 2.92 -2.00
C SER A 52 -12.02 3.29 -0.82
N GLY A 53 -13.33 3.15 -1.00
CA GLY A 53 -14.30 3.31 0.07
C GLY A 53 -14.50 4.75 0.53
N GLN A 54 -15.16 4.90 1.67
CA GLN A 54 -15.54 6.19 2.28
C GLN A 54 -14.35 7.04 2.72
N LYS A 55 -13.18 6.43 2.88
CA LYS A 55 -11.94 7.10 3.32
C LYS A 55 -10.97 7.37 2.17
N ALA A 56 -11.39 7.12 0.93
CA ALA A 56 -10.60 7.44 -0.24
C ALA A 56 -10.15 8.90 -0.24
N GLY A 57 -8.88 9.13 -0.56
CA GLY A 57 -8.25 10.46 -0.54
C GLY A 57 -7.61 10.85 0.81
N MET A 58 -7.75 10.04 1.86
CA MET A 58 -7.05 10.24 3.12
C MET A 58 -5.72 9.49 3.17
N TYR A 59 -4.70 10.09 3.79
CA TYR A 59 -3.47 9.38 4.12
C TYR A 59 -3.73 8.32 5.19
N LEU A 60 -3.23 7.10 4.97
CA LEU A 60 -3.08 6.12 6.03
C LEU A 60 -1.97 6.57 6.98
N ALA A 61 -0.77 6.78 6.42
CA ALA A 61 0.40 7.26 7.13
C ALA A 61 1.48 7.75 6.15
N ILE A 62 2.39 8.58 6.66
CA ILE A 62 3.73 8.73 6.09
C ILE A 62 4.67 7.90 6.95
N PHE A 63 5.30 6.88 6.37
CA PHE A 63 6.16 5.95 7.07
C PHE A 63 7.52 6.60 7.37
N PRO A 64 8.24 6.12 8.40
CA PRO A 64 9.52 6.69 8.78
C PRO A 64 10.61 6.32 7.77
N VAL A 65 11.74 7.04 7.77
CA VAL A 65 12.77 6.92 6.73
C VAL A 65 13.38 5.51 6.66
N GLU A 66 13.48 4.82 7.79
CA GLU A 66 13.97 3.44 7.87
C GLU A 66 13.03 2.43 7.22
N SER A 67 11.80 2.81 6.86
CA SER A 67 10.89 1.97 6.08
C SER A 67 11.31 1.83 4.62
N THR A 68 12.21 2.69 4.15
CA THR A 68 12.54 2.78 2.72
C THR A 68 13.95 2.31 2.41
N GLU A 69 14.14 1.99 1.13
CA GLU A 69 15.43 1.88 0.48
C GLU A 69 15.32 2.62 -0.86
N GLY A 70 16.09 3.69 -1.03
CA GLY A 70 15.82 4.68 -2.07
C GLY A 70 14.41 5.30 -1.93
N ARG A 71 13.68 5.40 -3.04
CA ARG A 71 12.28 5.90 -3.08
C ARG A 71 11.26 4.75 -3.25
N CYS A 72 11.50 3.66 -2.52
CA CYS A 72 10.64 2.49 -2.44
C CYS A 72 10.45 2.06 -0.98
N LEU A 73 9.30 1.49 -0.66
CA LEU A 73 8.99 0.92 0.64
C LEU A 73 9.54 -0.52 0.72
N LYS A 74 10.26 -0.88 1.77
CA LYS A 74 10.80 -2.23 1.94
C LYS A 74 9.70 -3.20 2.35
N LYS A 75 9.45 -4.25 1.55
CA LYS A 75 8.49 -5.33 1.84
C LYS A 75 8.70 -5.89 3.25
N ARG A 76 9.96 -6.21 3.59
CA ARG A 76 10.31 -6.73 4.92
C ARG A 76 9.86 -5.82 6.05
N TRP A 77 10.08 -4.51 5.91
CA TRP A 77 9.66 -3.53 6.93
C TRP A 77 8.14 -3.49 7.05
N VAL A 78 7.41 -3.54 5.94
CA VAL A 78 5.94 -3.59 5.93
C VAL A 78 5.43 -4.80 6.71
N ILE A 79 6.00 -5.98 6.46
CA ILE A 79 5.61 -7.22 7.14
C ILE A 79 5.90 -7.11 8.65
N GLU A 80 7.10 -6.70 9.03
CA GLU A 80 7.52 -6.61 10.44
C GLU A 80 6.75 -5.51 11.22
N ASN A 81 6.27 -4.48 10.54
CA ASN A 81 5.66 -3.29 11.16
C ASN A 81 4.16 -3.15 10.88
N TRP A 82 3.54 -4.16 10.27
CA TRP A 82 2.14 -4.12 9.81
C TRP A 82 1.18 -3.65 10.91
N GLN A 83 1.24 -4.33 12.06
CA GLN A 83 0.34 -4.10 13.19
C GLN A 83 0.41 -2.67 13.75
N ARG A 84 1.53 -1.97 13.53
CA ARG A 84 1.75 -0.62 14.06
C ARG A 84 1.32 0.47 13.10
N TRP A 85 1.53 0.27 11.81
CA TRP A 85 1.40 1.34 10.80
C TRP A 85 0.25 1.14 9.81
N PHE A 86 -0.30 -0.06 9.74
CA PHE A 86 -1.41 -0.42 8.87
C PHE A 86 -2.63 -0.76 9.73
N PHE A 87 -3.11 -2.01 9.68
CA PHE A 87 -4.32 -2.43 10.38
C PHE A 87 -3.97 -3.45 11.47
N PRO A 88 -4.11 -3.07 12.76
CA PRO A 88 -3.96 -4.01 13.87
C PRO A 88 -4.94 -5.18 13.76
N GLY A 89 -4.51 -6.38 14.14
CA GLY A 89 -5.32 -7.61 14.13
C GLY A 89 -5.47 -8.28 12.76
N VAL A 90 -4.91 -7.70 11.69
CA VAL A 90 -4.92 -8.29 10.34
C VAL A 90 -3.71 -9.20 10.17
N ASP A 91 -3.93 -10.43 9.67
CA ASP A 91 -2.84 -11.30 9.25
C ASP A 91 -2.26 -10.78 7.92
N VAL A 92 -0.94 -10.58 7.92
CA VAL A 92 -0.20 -10.13 6.74
C VAL A 92 -0.25 -11.15 5.59
N GLY A 93 -0.54 -12.42 5.90
CA GLY A 93 -0.77 -13.47 4.90
C GLY A 93 -1.97 -13.19 3.99
N ASP A 94 -2.93 -12.38 4.45
CA ASP A 94 -4.14 -11.98 3.72
C ASP A 94 -4.00 -10.62 3.01
N VAL A 95 -2.77 -10.11 2.91
CA VAL A 95 -2.46 -8.85 2.24
C VAL A 95 -1.94 -9.12 0.84
N TYR A 96 -2.42 -8.34 -0.13
CA TYR A 96 -2.07 -8.49 -1.54
C TYR A 96 -1.52 -7.20 -2.12
N CYS A 97 -0.68 -7.32 -3.14
CA CYS A 97 -0.11 -6.20 -3.88
C CYS A 97 -0.34 -6.35 -5.38
N ALA A 98 -0.60 -5.25 -6.06
CA ALA A 98 -0.69 -5.20 -7.52
C ALA A 98 -0.11 -3.89 -8.07
N ARG A 99 0.47 -3.98 -9.26
CA ARG A 99 0.85 -2.80 -10.06
C ARG A 99 -0.35 -2.37 -10.89
N PHE A 100 -0.65 -1.07 -10.87
CA PHE A 100 -1.65 -0.50 -11.74
C PHE A 100 -1.03 -0.22 -13.11
N PRO A 101 -1.43 -0.94 -14.18
CA PRO A 101 -0.94 -0.64 -15.51
C PRO A 101 -1.47 0.71 -15.97
N ALA A 102 -0.74 1.36 -16.89
CA ALA A 102 -1.25 2.53 -17.57
C ALA A 102 -2.58 2.19 -18.28
N PRO A 103 -3.60 3.06 -18.20
CA PRO A 103 -4.84 2.85 -18.94
C PRO A 103 -4.56 2.83 -20.44
N ALA A 104 -5.02 1.79 -21.13
CA ALA A 104 -4.81 1.61 -22.57
C ALA A 104 -5.74 2.48 -23.44
N SER A 105 -6.83 2.98 -22.86
CA SER A 105 -7.81 3.83 -23.52
C SER A 105 -8.52 4.72 -22.50
N LEU A 106 -9.20 5.77 -22.99
CA LEU A 106 -10.17 6.51 -22.19
C LEU A 106 -11.30 5.58 -21.72
N PRO A 107 -11.95 5.89 -20.58
CA PRO A 107 -13.20 5.25 -20.20
C PRO A 107 -14.22 5.40 -21.32
N LYS A 108 -14.86 4.31 -21.71
CA LYS A 108 -16.04 4.36 -22.57
C LYS A 108 -17.24 4.69 -21.70
N SER A 109 -18.02 5.68 -22.11
CA SER A 109 -19.33 6.02 -21.52
C SER A 109 -20.34 4.90 -21.72
#